data_AF-A0A447QFD7-F1
#
_entry.id   AF-A0A447QFD7-F1
#
_cell.length_a   1.000
_cell.length_b   1.000
_cell.length_c   1.000
_cell.angle_alpha   90.00
_cell.angle_beta   90.00
_cell.angle_gamma   90.00
#
_symmetry.space_group_name_H-M   'P 1'
#
loop_
_entity.id
_entity.type
_entity.pdbx_description
1 polymer ?
#
loop_
_entity_poly.entity_id
_entity_poly.type
_entity_poly.pdbx_seq_one_letter_code
_entity_poly.pdbx_strand_id
1 'polypeptide(L)' 'MQKFIDQSISANTNYDPTRFTGGKVPMKQLLKDLLTTYKFGVKTLYYQNTRDGAEDVQEDILPAKGGDDDCESGACKI' A
#
# COMPACT_ATOMS: atom_id res chain seq x y z
N MET A 1 -11.42 -10.20 -12.15
CA MET A 1 -10.49 -9.30 -12.86
C MET A 1 -9.48 -10.09 -13.69
N GLN A 2 -8.58 -10.87 -13.07
CA GLN A 2 -7.47 -11.56 -13.75
C GLN A 2 -7.84 -12.40 -14.98
N LYS A 3 -9.09 -12.90 -15.07
CA LYS A 3 -9.63 -13.65 -16.22
C LYS A 3 -9.47 -12.93 -17.58
N PHE A 4 -9.53 -11.60 -17.60
CA PHE A 4 -9.53 -10.79 -18.83
C PHE A 4 -8.32 -9.86 -18.94
N ILE A 5 -7.31 -10.04 -18.07
CA ILE A 5 -6.06 -9.26 -18.11
C ILE A 5 -4.98 -10.11 -18.76
N ASP A 6 -4.44 -9.61 -19.87
CA ASP A 6 -3.43 -10.30 -20.67
C ASP A 6 -2.17 -10.60 -19.84
N GLN A 7 -1.68 -9.59 -19.13
CA GLN A 7 -0.49 -9.68 -18.28
C GLN A 7 -0.86 -10.06 -16.83
N SER A 8 -0.33 -9.33 -15.85
CA SER A 8 -0.55 -9.57 -14.42
C SER A 8 -1.08 -8.32 -13.72
N ILE A 9 -1.50 -8.47 -12.46
CA ILE A 9 -2.00 -7.40 -11.61
C ILE A 9 -1.06 -7.26 -10.40
N SER A 10 -0.66 -6.04 -10.08
CA SER A 10 0.06 -5.70 -8.84
C SER A 10 -0.89 -5.79 -7.64
N ALA A 11 -1.28 -7.00 -7.25
CA ALA A 11 -2.20 -7.24 -6.16
C ALA A 11 -1.48 -7.18 -4.81
N ASN A 12 -2.02 -6.41 -3.87
CA ASN A 12 -1.46 -6.28 -2.53
C ASN A 12 -2.13 -7.22 -1.53
N THR A 13 -1.37 -7.65 -0.52
CA THR A 13 -1.90 -8.30 0.68
C THR A 13 -1.80 -7.32 1.84
N ASN A 14 -2.84 -7.22 2.68
CA ASN A 14 -2.88 -6.26 3.78
C ASN A 14 -3.20 -7.00 5.08
N TYR A 15 -2.40 -6.76 6.12
CA TYR A 15 -2.58 -7.36 7.43
C TYR A 15 -2.55 -6.28 8.51
N ASP A 16 -3.52 -6.34 9.42
CA ASP A 16 -3.54 -5.49 10.61
C ASP A 16 -3.26 -6.37 11.83
N PRO A 17 -2.09 -6.24 12.49
CA PRO A 17 -1.71 -7.06 13.64
C PRO A 17 -2.72 -7.00 14.78
N THR A 18 -3.44 -5.88 14.95
CA THR A 18 -4.42 -5.68 16.02
C THR A 18 -5.65 -6.59 15.87
N ARG A 19 -5.90 -7.10 14.66
CA ARG A 19 -7.01 -8.02 14.37
C ARG A 19 -6.70 -9.48 14.73
N PHE A 20 -5.46 -9.78 15.12
CA PHE A 20 -5.02 -11.13 15.46
C PHE A 20 -4.75 -11.25 16.96
N THR A 21 -5.08 -12.41 17.53
CA THR A 21 -4.82 -12.71 18.94
C THR A 21 -3.32 -12.63 19.22
N GLY A 22 -2.92 -11.80 20.18
CA GLY A 22 -1.51 -11.59 20.54
C GLY A 22 -0.76 -10.60 19.66
N GLY A 23 -1.46 -9.82 18.82
CA GLY A 23 -0.86 -8.71 18.06
C GLY A 23 0.13 -9.16 16.98
N LYS A 24 0.06 -10.43 16.55
CA LYS A 24 0.97 -11.02 15.58
C LYS A 24 0.18 -11.72 14.49
N VAL A 25 0.57 -11.50 13.23
CA VAL A 25 -0.04 -12.19 12.09
C VAL A 25 0.44 -13.64 12.08
N PRO A 26 -0.46 -14.64 12.20
CA PRO A 26 -0.04 -16.04 12.24
C PRO A 26 0.39 -16.53 10.86
N MET A 27 1.49 -17.29 10.78
CA MET A 27 2.00 -17.83 9.52
C MET A 27 0.97 -18.69 8.77
N LYS A 28 0.10 -19.39 9.51
CA LYS A 28 -1.01 -20.16 8.93
C LYS A 28 -1.96 -19.29 8.10
N GLN A 29 -2.19 -18.04 8.51
CA GLN A 29 -3.03 -17.11 7.76
C GLN A 29 -2.33 -16.68 6.47
N LEU A 30 -1.05 -16.30 6.54
CA LEU A 30 -0.26 -15.91 5.36
C LEU A 30 -0.24 -17.00 4.29
N LEU A 31 0.02 -18.24 4.69
CA LEU A 31 0.05 -19.38 3.78
C LEU A 31 -1.34 -19.71 3.21
N LYS A 32 -2.39 -19.60 4.02
CA LYS A 32 -3.77 -19.79 3.56
C LYS A 32 -4.13 -18.77 2.47
N ASP A 33 -3.75 -17.51 2.67
CA ASP A 33 -4.06 -16.45 1.71
C ASP A 33 -3.25 -16.62 0.42
N LEU A 34 -1.97 -17.02 0.51
CA LEU A 34 -1.16 -17.40 -0.65
C LEU A 34 -1.79 -18.55 -1.45
N LEU A 35 -2.27 -19.60 -0.79
CA LEU A 35 -2.95 -20.71 -1.46
C LEU A 35 -4.29 -20.29 -2.06
N THR A 36 -4.97 -19.33 -1.42
CA THR A 36 -6.25 -18.78 -1.91
C THR A 36 -6.05 -17.95 -3.17
N THR A 37 -5.02 -17.11 -3.22
CA THR A 37 -4.70 -16.33 -4.42
C THR A 37 -4.28 -17.24 -5.57
N TYR A 38 -3.49 -18.27 -5.28
CA TYR A 38 -3.16 -19.32 -6.25
C TYR A 38 -4.41 -20.02 -6.79
N LYS A 39 -5.34 -20.43 -5.91
CA LYS A 39 -6.59 -21.11 -6.30
C LYS A 39 -7.45 -20.26 -7.23
N PHE A 40 -7.50 -18.95 -7.03
CA PHE A 40 -8.26 -18.03 -7.87
C PHE A 40 -7.51 -17.55 -9.13
N GLY A 41 -6.32 -18.09 -9.38
CA GLY A 41 -5.53 -17.79 -10.58
C GLY A 41 -4.91 -16.39 -10.56
N VAL A 42 -4.69 -15.80 -9.38
CA VAL A 42 -3.93 -14.55 -9.27
C VAL A 42 -2.48 -14.83 -9.65
N LYS A 43 -1.95 -14.05 -10.60
CA LYS A 43 -0.65 -14.31 -11.20
C LYS A 43 0.51 -13.76 -10.37
N THR A 44 0.35 -12.59 -9.74
CA THR A 44 1.40 -11.96 -8.91
C THR A 44 0.84 -11.30 -7.66
N LEU A 45 1.65 -11.27 -6.60
CA LEU A 45 1.46 -10.45 -5.41
C LEU A 45 2.60 -9.43 -5.36
N TYR A 46 2.28 -8.18 -5.06
CA TYR A 46 3.24 -7.07 -5.11
C TYR A 46 3.66 -6.63 -3.72
N TYR A 47 2.84 -5.83 -3.02
CA TYR A 47 3.15 -5.42 -1.66
C TYR A 47 2.42 -6.26 -0.61
N GLN A 48 3.12 -6.48 0.51
CA GLN A 48 2.52 -6.97 1.75
C GLN A 48 2.54 -5.84 2.77
N ASN A 49 1.40 -5.16 2.93
CA ASN A 49 1.28 -4.03 3.83
C ASN A 49 0.88 -4.53 5.22
N THR A 50 1.64 -4.12 6.23
CA THR A 50 1.31 -4.39 7.63
C THR A 50 0.98 -3.07 8.29
N ARG A 51 -0.23 -2.94 8.84
CA ARG A 51 -0.63 -1.72 9.54
C ARG A 51 0.22 -1.58 10.81
N ASP A 52 0.88 -0.44 10.93
CA ASP A 52 1.72 -0.07 12.07
C ASP A 52 0.95 0.69 13.16
N GLY A 53 -0.28 1.11 12.85
CA GLY A 53 -1.15 1.84 13.77
C GLY A 53 -0.93 3.35 13.76
N ALA A 54 -0.15 3.88 12.81
CA ALA A 54 -0.11 5.31 12.58
C ALA A 54 -1.48 5.79 12.07
N GLU A 55 -1.99 6.89 12.63
CA GLU A 55 -3.04 7.66 11.97
C GLU A 55 -2.38 8.40 10.80
N ASP A 56 -2.96 8.29 9.60
CA ASP A 56 -2.53 9.08 8.44
C ASP A 56 -2.89 10.56 8.70
N VAL A 57 -2.16 11.22 9.60
CA VAL A 57 -2.16 12.67 9.72
C VAL A 57 -1.32 13.19 8.56
N GLN A 58 -1.97 13.25 7.41
CA GLN A 58 -1.39 13.74 6.18
C GLN A 58 -1.45 15.28 6.17
N GLU A 59 -0.77 15.92 7.13
CA GLU A 59 -0.60 17.40 7.13
C GLU A 59 0.18 17.86 5.88
N ASP A 60 0.99 16.98 5.30
CA ASP A 60 1.82 17.27 4.12
C ASP A 60 1.08 17.21 2.75
N ILE A 61 -0.21 16.83 2.71
CA ILE A 61 -1.05 16.90 1.48
C ILE A 61 -2.28 17.80 1.68
N LEU A 62 -2.17 18.81 2.54
CA LEU A 62 -2.95 20.02 2.31
C LEU A 62 -2.28 20.75 1.13
N PRO A 63 -2.98 21.06 0.02
CA PRO A 63 -2.43 21.98 -0.95
C PRO A 63 -2.14 23.26 -0.17
N ALA A 64 -0.86 23.60 -0.06
CA ALA A 64 -0.41 24.86 0.48
C ALA A 64 -1.24 25.97 -0.18
N LYS A 65 -2.19 26.51 0.59
CA LYS A 65 -2.68 27.87 0.37
C LYS A 65 -1.46 28.76 0.55
N GLY A 66 -0.84 29.15 -0.56
CA GLY A 66 0.33 30.01 -0.57
C GLY A 66 1.41 29.44 -1.47
N GLY A 67 1.17 29.46 -2.78
CA GLY A 67 2.28 29.70 -3.68
C GLY A 67 2.83 31.10 -3.40
N ASP A 68 4.14 31.24 -3.60
CA ASP A 68 4.96 32.44 -3.41
C ASP A 68 5.61 32.49 -2.02
N ASP A 69 6.87 32.05 -1.94
CA ASP A 69 7.97 32.61 -1.12
C ASP A 69 9.12 31.61 -0.80
N ASP A 70 9.41 30.63 -1.67
CA ASP A 70 10.68 29.89 -1.61
C ASP A 70 11.30 29.73 -3.00
N CYS A 71 11.74 30.86 -3.55
CA CYS A 71 12.65 30.89 -4.69
C CYS A 71 13.71 31.97 -4.41
N GLU A 72 14.47 31.80 -3.33
CA GLU A 72 15.58 32.69 -2.91
C GLU A 72 16.84 32.55 -3.78
N SER A 73 16.70 32.01 -4.99
CA SER A 73 17.73 32.03 -6.03
C SER A 73 17.01 31.96 -7.37
N GLY A 74 16.89 33.10 -8.04
CA GLY A 74 16.10 33.32 -9.27
C GLY A 74 16.59 32.57 -10.52
N ALA A 75 16.86 31.28 -10.42
CA ALA A 75 17.26 30.38 -11.50
C ALA A 75 16.08 29.53 -12.05
N CYS A 76 14.92 29.51 -11.39
CA CYS A 76 13.77 28.68 -11.79
C CYS A 76 12.70 29.44 -12.61
N LYS A 77 13.14 30.27 -13.56
CA LYS A 77 12.29 30.75 -14.67
C LYS A 77 13.09 30.75 -15.98
N ILE A 78 13.32 29.56 -16.51
CA ILE A 78 13.53 29.27 -17.94
C ILE A 78 12.69 28.05 -18.28
#